data_AF-A0A5E7A031-F1
#
_entry.id   AF-A0A5E7A031-F1
#
_cell.length_a   1.000
_cell.length_b   1.000
_cell.length_c   1.000
_cell.angle_alpha   90.00
_cell.angle_beta   90.00
_cell.angle_gamma   90.00
#
_symmetry.space_group_name_H-M   'P 1'
#
loop_
_entity.id
_entity.type
_entity.pdbx_description
1 polymer ?
#
loop_
_entity_poly.entity_id
_entity_poly.type
_entity_poly.pdbx_seq_one_letter_code
_entity_poly.pdbx_strand_id
1 'polypeptide(L)'
;MTQPRAIVPTQLAIGIGVIAISAVLAFGAYRFPPEMGFVILGAHVYPFAVAAFLGAVGLFLSYQAITGGFRELADDTDGTAGVVPGGKAGAAWVTAGLLGVALLINFIGFVLAAALLFACSARGFGSRRPVRDLAIGMALTLPIYWLFNAGLGVSLPPLVNAWI
;
A
#
# COMPACT_ATOMS: atom_id res chain seq x y z
N MET A 1 4.47 41.89 5.68
CA MET A 1 5.54 41.37 4.80
C MET A 1 5.26 39.90 4.54
N THR A 2 4.66 39.58 3.39
CA THR A 2 4.34 38.21 2.97
C THR A 2 5.63 37.51 2.55
N GLN A 3 6.15 36.61 3.39
CA GLN A 3 7.31 35.78 3.08
C GLN A 3 7.08 35.06 1.74
N PRO A 4 8.02 35.11 0.78
CA PRO A 4 7.89 34.38 -0.48
C PRO A 4 7.82 32.88 -0.18
N ARG A 5 6.73 32.23 -0.57
CA ARG A 5 6.50 30.79 -0.42
C ARG A 5 7.61 30.03 -1.16
N ALA A 6 8.64 29.61 -0.45
CA ALA A 6 9.74 28.84 -1.01
C ALA A 6 9.22 27.44 -1.38
N ILE A 7 9.31 27.11 -2.67
CA ILE A 7 9.10 25.75 -3.17
C ILE A 7 10.13 24.87 -2.49
N VAL A 8 9.71 23.76 -1.87
CA VAL A 8 10.64 22.80 -1.26
C VAL A 8 10.94 21.70 -2.29
N PRO A 9 12.09 21.73 -2.99
CA PRO A 9 12.36 20.83 -4.12
C PRO A 9 12.36 19.35 -3.71
N THR A 10 12.78 19.03 -2.49
CA THR A 10 12.76 17.66 -1.96
C THR A 10 11.34 17.10 -1.79
N GLN A 11 10.39 17.94 -1.37
CA GLN A 11 8.99 17.52 -1.20
C GLN A 11 8.30 17.34 -2.55
N LEU A 12 8.64 18.18 -3.53
CA LEU A 12 8.19 18.03 -4.90
C LEU A 12 8.72 16.72 -5.52
N ALA A 13 9.99 16.38 -5.26
CA ALA A 13 10.58 15.11 -5.74
C ALA A 13 9.83 13.88 -5.21
N ILE A 14 9.38 13.91 -3.94
CA ILE A 14 8.56 12.83 -3.36
C ILE A 14 7.20 12.72 -4.08
N GLY A 15 6.51 13.85 -4.28
CA GLY A 15 5.23 13.88 -5.01
C GLY A 15 5.36 13.35 -6.45
N ILE A 16 6.39 13.81 -7.18
CA ILE A 16 6.70 13.33 -8.54
C ILE A 16 7.05 11.83 -8.52
N GLY A 17 7.81 11.36 -7.53
CA GLY A 17 8.14 9.94 -7.38
C GLY A 17 6.89 9.06 -7.21
N VAL A 18 5.93 9.50 -6.39
CA VAL A 18 4.64 8.80 -6.20
C VAL A 18 3.84 8.78 -7.51
N ILE A 19 3.81 9.88 -8.26
CA ILE A 19 3.16 9.95 -9.58
C ILE A 19 3.85 8.99 -10.57
N ALA A 20 5.18 8.91 -10.56
CA ALA A 20 5.92 7.99 -11.42
C ALA A 20 5.59 6.52 -11.11
N ILE A 21 5.51 6.14 -9.82
CA ILE A 21 5.09 4.79 -9.40
C ILE A 21 3.66 4.51 -9.86
N SER A 22 2.74 5.47 -9.71
CA SER A 22 1.38 5.37 -10.21
C SER A 22 1.34 5.12 -11.73
N ALA A 23 2.14 5.84 -12.50
CA ALA A 23 2.20 5.66 -13.96
C ALA A 23 2.73 4.27 -14.35
N VAL A 24 3.75 3.77 -13.65
CA VAL A 24 4.27 2.41 -13.85
C VAL A 24 3.19 1.36 -13.54
N LEU A 25 2.44 1.53 -12.45
CA LEU A 25 1.33 0.64 -12.10
C LEU A 25 0.21 0.67 -13.16
N ALA A 26 -0.19 1.85 -13.61
CA ALA A 26 -1.20 2.00 -14.66
C ALA A 26 -0.74 1.40 -16.00
N PHE A 27 0.54 1.56 -16.35
CA PHE A 27 1.12 0.93 -17.53
C PHE A 27 1.14 -0.59 -17.42
N GLY A 28 1.50 -1.13 -16.25
CA GLY A 28 1.41 -2.57 -15.98
C GLY A 28 -0.03 -3.08 -16.10
N ALA A 29 -1.00 -2.33 -15.56
CA ALA A 29 -2.42 -2.65 -15.66
C ALA A 29 -2.93 -2.67 -17.12
N TYR A 30 -2.45 -1.75 -17.96
CA TYR A 30 -2.84 -1.67 -19.36
C TYR A 30 -2.32 -2.85 -20.21
N ARG A 31 -1.27 -3.53 -19.74
CA ARG A 31 -0.64 -4.66 -20.47
C ARG A 31 -1.33 -5.99 -20.20
N PHE A 32 -2.34 -6.05 -19.34
CA PHE A 32 -3.10 -7.28 -19.11
C PHE A 32 -3.86 -7.72 -20.38
N PRO A 33 -3.78 -9.00 -20.77
CA PRO A 33 -4.56 -9.52 -21.90
C PRO A 33 -6.06 -9.32 -21.68
N PRO A 34 -6.84 -9.02 -22.74
CA PRO A 34 -8.29 -8.94 -22.64
C PRO A 34 -8.87 -10.30 -22.24
N GLU A 35 -9.72 -10.30 -21.22
CA GLU A 35 -10.30 -11.50 -20.64
C GLU A 35 -11.49 -11.98 -21.46
N MET A 36 -11.42 -13.22 -21.93
CA MET A 36 -12.46 -13.87 -22.73
C MET A 36 -13.20 -14.89 -21.85
N GLY A 37 -14.08 -14.42 -20.94
CA GLY A 37 -14.82 -15.29 -20.02
C GLY A 37 -15.91 -14.59 -19.20
N PHE A 38 -16.71 -15.35 -18.44
CA PHE A 38 -17.73 -14.84 -17.51
C PHE A 38 -17.11 -14.25 -16.24
N VAL A 39 -16.40 -13.13 -16.37
CA VAL A 39 -15.81 -12.39 -15.26
C VAL A 39 -16.59 -11.09 -15.06
N ILE A 40 -17.00 -10.79 -13.83
CA ILE A 40 -17.81 -9.59 -13.52
C ILE A 40 -16.95 -8.32 -13.59
N LEU A 41 -15.69 -8.42 -13.17
CA LEU A 41 -14.72 -7.31 -13.17
C LEU A 41 -13.38 -7.79 -13.72
N GLY A 42 -12.85 -7.14 -14.76
CA GLY A 42 -11.53 -7.51 -15.31
C GLY A 42 -10.40 -7.31 -14.29
N ALA A 43 -9.37 -8.15 -14.35
CA ALA A 43 -8.17 -8.15 -13.51
C ALA A 43 -7.39 -6.82 -13.55
N HIS A 44 -7.53 -6.04 -14.62
CA HIS A 44 -6.93 -4.72 -14.73
C HIS A 44 -7.64 -3.64 -13.90
N VAL A 45 -8.89 -3.86 -13.47
CA VAL A 45 -9.69 -2.84 -12.76
C VAL A 45 -9.09 -2.51 -11.40
N TYR A 46 -8.66 -3.51 -10.62
CA TYR A 46 -8.08 -3.26 -9.30
C TYR A 46 -6.73 -2.54 -9.36
N PRO A 47 -5.73 -2.99 -10.17
CA PRO A 47 -4.48 -2.26 -10.32
C PRO A 47 -4.69 -0.84 -10.82
N PHE A 48 -5.65 -0.62 -11.72
CA PHE A 48 -5.95 0.72 -12.23
C PHE A 48 -6.60 1.61 -11.16
N ALA A 49 -7.50 1.08 -10.33
CA ALA A 49 -8.09 1.82 -9.21
C ALA A 49 -7.01 2.23 -8.19
N VAL A 50 -6.09 1.32 -7.85
CA VAL A 50 -4.96 1.62 -6.95
C VAL A 50 -4.03 2.65 -7.58
N ALA A 51 -3.71 2.52 -8.88
CA ALA A 51 -2.91 3.50 -9.60
C ALA A 51 -3.58 4.89 -9.61
N ALA A 52 -4.87 4.97 -9.93
CA ALA A 52 -5.61 6.23 -9.94
C ALA A 52 -5.61 6.91 -8.56
N PHE A 53 -5.85 6.15 -7.48
CA PHE A 53 -5.78 6.66 -6.12
C PHE A 53 -4.37 7.17 -5.77
N LEU A 54 -3.34 6.38 -6.09
CA LEU A 54 -1.95 6.76 -5.82
C LEU A 54 -1.54 8.00 -6.62
N GLY A 55 -1.98 8.12 -7.88
CA GLY A 55 -1.78 9.30 -8.71
C GLY A 55 -2.46 10.55 -8.13
N ALA A 56 -3.70 10.42 -7.62
CA ALA A 56 -4.39 11.51 -6.94
C ALA A 56 -3.64 11.96 -5.68
N VAL A 57 -3.13 11.02 -4.87
CA VAL A 57 -2.29 11.33 -3.69
C VAL A 57 -1.00 12.02 -4.10
N GLY A 58 -0.31 11.54 -5.14
CA GLY A 58 0.91 12.15 -5.67
C GLY A 58 0.69 13.57 -6.20
N LEU A 59 -0.46 13.82 -6.86
CA LEU A 59 -0.86 15.14 -7.32
C LEU A 59 -1.13 16.09 -6.14
N PHE A 60 -1.81 15.61 -5.10
CA PHE A 60 -2.10 16.39 -3.91
C PHE A 60 -0.82 16.74 -3.12
N LEU A 61 0.12 15.79 -2.99
CA LEU A 61 1.45 16.02 -2.41
C LEU A 61 2.24 17.06 -3.20
N SER A 62 2.22 16.97 -4.54
CA SER A 62 2.87 17.93 -5.42
C SER A 62 2.24 19.33 -5.31
N TYR A 63 0.92 19.40 -5.22
CA TYR A 63 0.19 20.65 -4.98
C TYR A 63 0.56 21.27 -3.63
N GLN A 64 0.64 20.47 -2.55
CA GLN A 64 1.09 20.95 -1.25
C GLN A 64 2.54 21.44 -1.29
N ALA A 65 3.44 20.72 -1.96
CA ALA A 65 4.84 21.09 -2.10
C ALA A 65 5.01 22.45 -2.81
N ILE A 66 4.15 22.76 -3.79
CA ILE A 66 4.17 24.03 -4.52
C ILE A 66 3.47 25.16 -3.73
N THR A 67 2.41 24.86 -2.98
CA THR A 67 1.58 25.87 -2.30
C THR A 67 2.02 26.24 -0.87
N GLY A 68 3.10 25.67 -0.35
CA GLY A 68 3.63 26.05 0.97
C GLY A 68 4.37 24.95 1.73
N GLY A 69 4.67 23.83 1.09
CA GLY A 69 5.34 22.68 1.69
C GLY A 69 4.42 21.81 2.54
N PHE A 70 4.91 20.63 2.93
CA PHE A 70 4.20 19.73 3.85
C PHE A 70 4.09 20.40 5.23
N ARG A 71 2.92 20.99 5.50
CA ARG A 71 2.64 21.74 6.73
C ARG A 71 2.79 20.91 8.01
N GLU A 72 2.59 19.59 7.94
CA GLU A 72 2.81 18.68 9.06
C GLU A 72 4.25 18.14 9.16
N LEU A 73 5.08 18.27 8.12
CA LEU A 73 6.46 17.75 8.15
C LEU A 73 7.46 18.79 8.71
N ALA A 74 7.09 20.07 8.68
CA ALA A 74 7.96 21.16 9.14
C ALA A 74 8.20 21.15 10.67
N ASP A 75 7.29 20.56 11.45
CA ASP A 75 7.40 20.50 12.92
C ASP A 75 8.49 19.51 13.40
N ASP A 76 8.94 18.61 12.53
CA ASP A 76 10.00 17.62 12.82
C ASP A 76 11.41 18.07 12.36
N THR A 77 11.54 19.29 11.79
CA THR A 77 12.78 19.73 11.13
C THR A 77 13.80 20.40 12.07
N ASP A 78 13.41 20.77 13.30
CA ASP A 78 14.28 21.53 14.22
C ASP A 78 15.35 20.72 14.97
N GLY A 79 15.67 19.48 14.58
CA GLY A 79 16.64 18.70 15.37
C GLY A 79 17.44 17.58 14.72
N THR A 80 17.03 16.98 13.61
CA THR A 80 17.83 15.89 13.02
C THR A 80 17.50 15.64 11.56
N ALA A 81 18.42 16.00 10.66
CA ALA A 81 18.67 15.27 9.40
C ALA A 81 19.23 13.86 9.69
N GLY A 82 18.67 13.18 10.67
CA GLY A 82 19.04 11.88 11.17
C GLY A 82 17.82 11.00 11.01
N VAL A 83 17.91 10.05 10.08
CA VAL A 83 17.12 8.83 9.97
C VAL A 83 16.25 8.61 11.21
N VAL A 84 14.92 8.71 11.05
CA VAL A 84 13.93 8.35 12.08
C VAL A 84 14.45 7.11 12.83
N PRO A 85 14.73 7.18 14.14
CA PRO A 85 15.19 6.04 14.94
C PRO A 85 14.09 4.97 15.00
N GLY A 86 13.94 4.21 13.92
CA GLY A 86 12.80 3.34 13.68
C GLY A 86 12.53 3.03 12.20
N GLY A 87 12.93 3.90 11.25
CA GLY A 87 12.63 3.70 9.83
C GLY A 87 13.24 2.43 9.22
N LYS A 88 14.47 2.07 9.63
CA LYS A 88 15.13 0.83 9.20
C LYS A 88 14.48 -0.42 9.78
N ALA A 89 14.08 -0.36 11.06
CA ALA A 89 13.39 -1.46 11.73
C ALA A 89 11.97 -1.64 11.16
N GLY A 90 11.28 -0.53 10.86
CA GLY A 90 9.98 -0.54 10.21
C GLY A 90 10.04 -1.13 8.81
N ALA A 91 11.00 -0.69 7.99
CA ALA A 91 11.25 -1.27 6.67
C ALA A 91 11.54 -2.79 6.77
N ALA A 92 12.40 -3.20 7.70
CA ALA A 92 12.69 -4.62 7.92
C ALA A 92 11.45 -5.43 8.31
N TRP A 93 10.57 -4.89 9.15
CA TRP A 93 9.30 -5.54 9.52
C TRP A 93 8.34 -5.66 8.35
N VAL A 94 8.21 -4.63 7.52
CA VAL A 94 7.40 -4.68 6.29
C VAL A 94 7.96 -5.71 5.31
N THR A 95 9.27 -5.72 5.09
CA THR A 95 9.93 -6.72 4.23
C THR A 95 9.75 -8.14 4.77
N ALA A 96 9.90 -8.34 6.09
CA ALA A 96 9.66 -9.63 6.73
C ALA A 96 8.20 -10.08 6.58
N GLY A 97 7.23 -9.16 6.73
CA GLY A 97 5.82 -9.44 6.47
C GLY A 97 5.57 -9.85 5.01
N LEU A 98 6.21 -9.17 4.06
CA LEU A 98 6.08 -9.46 2.63
C LEU A 98 6.65 -10.84 2.27
N LEU A 99 7.83 -11.17 2.80
CA LEU A 99 8.41 -12.51 2.70
C LEU A 99 7.51 -13.55 3.37
N GLY A 100 6.92 -13.20 4.51
CA GLY A 100 5.93 -14.02 5.20
C GLY A 100 4.75 -14.38 4.30
N VAL A 101 4.17 -13.41 3.57
CA VAL A 101 3.10 -13.69 2.59
C VAL A 101 3.58 -14.66 1.52
N ALA A 102 4.72 -14.38 0.89
CA ALA A 102 5.23 -15.20 -0.21
C ALA A 102 5.46 -16.67 0.21
N LEU A 103 5.91 -16.89 1.44
CA LEU A 103 6.20 -18.22 1.97
C LEU A 103 4.95 -18.93 2.52
N LEU A 104 4.05 -18.22 3.20
CA LEU A 104 2.94 -18.82 3.94
C LEU A 104 1.62 -18.85 3.16
N ILE A 105 1.47 -18.10 2.06
CA ILE A 105 0.19 -18.01 1.34
C ILE A 105 -0.39 -19.36 0.91
N ASN A 106 0.47 -20.33 0.54
CA ASN A 106 0.05 -21.68 0.17
C ASN A 106 -0.32 -22.58 1.36
N PHE A 107 0.07 -22.21 2.58
CA PHE A 107 -0.16 -23.01 3.79
C PHE A 107 -1.36 -22.52 4.60
N ILE A 108 -1.46 -21.21 4.83
CA ILE A 108 -2.49 -20.60 5.70
C ILE A 108 -3.58 -19.82 4.92
N GLY A 109 -3.46 -19.76 3.59
CA GLY A 109 -4.42 -19.07 2.73
C GLY A 109 -4.20 -17.56 2.62
N PHE A 110 -4.89 -16.95 1.66
CA PHE A 110 -4.71 -15.54 1.29
C PHE A 110 -5.03 -14.55 2.42
N VAL A 111 -6.16 -14.73 3.10
CA VAL A 111 -6.65 -13.79 4.12
C VAL A 111 -5.70 -13.73 5.32
N LEU A 112 -5.27 -14.88 5.84
CA LEU A 112 -4.36 -14.93 6.99
C LEU A 112 -2.96 -14.43 6.62
N ALA A 113 -2.46 -14.76 5.43
CA ALA A 113 -1.19 -14.23 4.94
C ALA A 113 -1.23 -12.70 4.83
N ALA A 114 -2.27 -12.14 4.21
CA ALA A 114 -2.44 -10.70 4.06
C ALA A 114 -2.66 -9.97 5.41
N ALA A 115 -3.39 -10.59 6.34
CA ALA A 115 -3.54 -10.07 7.70
C ALA A 115 -2.21 -10.06 8.47
N LEU A 116 -1.35 -11.07 8.26
CA LEU A 116 -0.01 -11.12 8.84
C LEU A 116 0.90 -10.02 8.27
N LEU A 117 0.87 -9.78 6.96
CA LEU A 117 1.56 -8.65 6.35
C LEU A 117 1.13 -7.31 6.96
N PHE A 118 -0.18 -7.12 7.13
CA PHE A 118 -0.72 -5.92 7.76
C PHE A 118 -0.22 -5.79 9.21
N ALA A 119 -0.26 -6.86 10.01
CA ALA A 119 0.23 -6.86 11.39
C ALA A 119 1.74 -6.56 11.47
N CYS A 120 2.55 -7.16 10.59
CA CYS A 120 3.98 -6.86 10.47
C CYS A 120 4.22 -5.39 10.08
N SER A 121 3.44 -4.85 9.16
CA SER A 121 3.54 -3.45 8.74
C SER A 121 3.16 -2.50 9.88
N ALA A 122 2.05 -2.76 10.58
CA ALA A 122 1.62 -2.00 11.75
C ALA A 122 2.66 -2.03 12.88
N ARG A 123 3.31 -3.19 13.10
CA ARG A 123 4.46 -3.30 14.00
C ARG A 123 5.65 -2.46 13.55
N GLY A 124 5.92 -2.43 12.25
CA GLY A 124 6.98 -1.59 11.68
C GLY A 124 6.76 -0.10 11.92
N PHE A 125 5.50 0.35 12.01
CA PHE A 125 5.13 1.72 12.36
C PHE A 125 5.01 1.97 13.88
N GLY A 126 5.41 1.01 14.72
CA GLY A 126 5.47 1.19 16.19
C GLY A 126 4.23 0.70 16.96
N SER A 127 3.28 0.01 16.31
CA SER A 127 2.17 -0.61 17.05
C SER A 127 2.67 -1.74 17.95
N ARG A 128 2.24 -1.70 19.21
CA ARG A 128 2.53 -2.73 20.23
C ARG A 128 1.40 -3.75 20.40
N ARG A 129 0.33 -3.69 19.59
CA ARG A 129 -0.89 -4.50 19.77
C ARG A 129 -1.13 -5.46 18.59
N PRO A 130 -0.31 -6.52 18.45
CA PRO A 130 -0.34 -7.41 17.28
C PRO A 130 -1.69 -8.07 17.02
N VAL A 131 -2.42 -8.44 18.08
CA VAL A 131 -3.73 -9.11 17.96
C VAL A 131 -4.77 -8.17 17.37
N ARG A 132 -4.77 -6.89 17.78
CA ARG A 132 -5.66 -5.88 17.21
C ARG A 132 -5.32 -5.62 15.75
N ASP A 133 -4.03 -5.52 15.45
CA ASP A 133 -3.58 -5.24 14.09
C ASP A 133 -3.93 -6.42 13.16
N LEU A 134 -3.78 -7.66 13.64
CA LEU A 134 -4.21 -8.85 12.91
C LEU A 134 -5.73 -8.89 12.71
N ALA A 135 -6.53 -8.54 13.73
CA ALA A 135 -7.98 -8.44 13.60
C ALA A 135 -8.42 -7.40 12.55
N ILE A 136 -7.78 -6.24 12.54
CA ILE A 136 -8.01 -5.20 11.52
C ILE A 136 -7.57 -5.69 10.13
N GLY A 137 -6.41 -6.33 10.04
CA GLY A 137 -5.91 -6.94 8.81
C GLY A 137 -6.89 -7.98 8.25
N MET A 138 -7.45 -8.84 9.10
CA MET A 138 -8.48 -9.79 8.69
C MET A 138 -9.76 -9.07 8.24
N ALA A 139 -10.22 -8.06 8.99
CA ALA A 139 -11.41 -7.29 8.63
C ALA A 139 -11.28 -6.56 7.28
N LEU A 140 -10.08 -6.12 6.92
CA LEU A 140 -9.79 -5.49 5.63
C LEU A 140 -9.62 -6.50 4.50
N THR A 141 -9.03 -7.66 4.77
CA THR A 141 -8.70 -8.66 3.75
C THR A 141 -9.86 -9.59 3.42
N LEU A 142 -10.82 -9.79 4.32
CA LEU A 142 -12.03 -10.59 4.08
C LEU A 142 -12.89 -10.04 2.93
N PRO A 143 -13.26 -8.74 2.93
CA PRO A 143 -14.02 -8.15 1.83
C PRO A 143 -13.26 -8.20 0.51
N ILE A 144 -11.92 -8.02 0.54
CA ILE A 144 -11.07 -8.14 -0.63
C ILE A 144 -11.09 -9.57 -1.16
N TYR A 145 -10.93 -10.59 -0.31
CA TYR A 145 -11.02 -11.99 -0.71
C TYR A 145 -12.36 -12.31 -1.38
N TRP A 146 -13.47 -11.85 -0.79
CA TRP A 146 -14.80 -12.06 -1.37
C TRP A 146 -14.95 -11.36 -2.72
N LEU A 147 -14.45 -10.13 -2.83
CA LEU A 147 -14.47 -9.34 -4.04
C LEU A 147 -13.63 -9.95 -5.17
N PHE A 148 -12.49 -10.56 -4.85
CA PHE A 148 -11.69 -11.31 -5.83
C PHE A 148 -12.35 -12.64 -6.22
N ASN A 149 -12.83 -13.41 -5.24
CA ASN A 149 -13.46 -14.70 -5.49
C ASN A 149 -14.76 -14.57 -6.31
N ALA A 150 -15.60 -13.59 -5.96
CA ALA A 150 -16.86 -13.33 -6.64
C ALA A 150 -16.70 -12.45 -7.89
N GLY A 151 -15.81 -11.46 -7.86
CA GLY A 151 -15.66 -10.48 -8.95
C GLY A 151 -14.77 -10.96 -10.09
N LEU A 152 -13.66 -11.65 -9.78
CA LEU A 152 -12.69 -12.13 -10.77
C LEU A 152 -12.87 -13.61 -11.14
N GLY A 153 -13.67 -14.37 -10.38
CA GLY A 153 -13.81 -15.81 -10.56
C GLY A 153 -12.51 -16.59 -10.31
N VAL A 154 -11.50 -15.95 -9.71
CA VAL A 154 -10.21 -16.55 -9.40
C VAL A 154 -10.28 -17.19 -8.01
N SER A 155 -10.08 -18.51 -7.95
CA SER A 155 -9.99 -19.25 -6.68
C SER A 155 -8.68 -18.93 -5.97
N LEU A 156 -8.68 -17.92 -5.10
CA LEU A 156 -7.58 -17.65 -4.18
C LEU A 156 -7.47 -18.78 -3.14
N PRO A 157 -6.25 -19.15 -2.70
CA PRO A 157 -6.04 -20.19 -1.71
C PRO A 157 -6.95 -20.01 -0.49
N PRO A 158 -7.86 -20.98 -0.22
CA PRO A 158 -8.87 -20.83 0.81
C PRO A 158 -8.24 -20.80 2.21
N LEU A 159 -8.97 -20.17 3.14
CA LEU A 159 -8.62 -20.06 4.57
C LEU A 159 -8.42 -21.41 5.27
N VAL A 160 -9.00 -22.47 4.71
CA VAL A 160 -8.93 -23.84 5.21
C VAL A 160 -8.66 -24.70 3.99
N ASN A 161 -7.60 -25.51 4.07
CA ASN A 161 -7.29 -26.52 3.07
C ASN A 161 -8.56 -27.35 2.83
N ALA A 162 -8.97 -27.52 1.57
CA ALA A 162 -10.18 -28.26 1.17
C ALA A 162 -10.05 -29.80 1.39
N TRP A 163 -9.32 -30.19 2.43
CA TRP A 163 -9.10 -31.56 2.90
C TRP A 163 -9.85 -31.84 4.22
N ILE A 164 -10.79 -30.98 4.58
CA ILE A 164 -11.89 -31.28 5.51
C ILE A 164 -13.19 -31.07 4.76
#